data_AF-A0A0C3Q3E6-F1
#
_entry.id   AF-A0A0C3Q3E6-F1
#
_cell.length_a   1.000
_cell.length_b   1.000
_cell.length_c   1.000
_cell.angle_alpha   90.00
_cell.angle_beta   90.00
_cell.angle_gamma   90.00
#
_symmetry.space_group_name_H-M   'P 1'
#
loop_
_entity.id
_entity.type
_entity.pdbx_description
1 polymer ?
#
loop_
_entity_poly.entity_id
_entity_poly.type
_entity_poly.pdbx_seq_one_letter_code
_entity_poly.pdbx_strand_id
1 'polypeptide(L)' 'MATNITFHPGSVTASERATLLGQKGITIWLTGLSASGKSTIATALEQHLLHLKHFAYRLDGDNIRFGLNKDLGF' A
#
# COMPACT_ATOMS: atom_id res chain seq x y z
N MET A 1 -14.71 -16.66 -12.00
CA MET A 1 -15.30 -16.18 -10.72
C MET A 1 -15.11 -17.27 -9.68
N ALA A 2 -14.68 -16.93 -8.48
CA ALA A 2 -14.48 -17.91 -7.42
C ALA A 2 -15.83 -18.26 -6.77
N THR A 3 -16.19 -19.54 -6.78
CA THR A 3 -17.52 -20.04 -6.38
C THR A 3 -17.58 -20.63 -4.97
N ASN A 4 -16.44 -20.71 -4.27
CA ASN A 4 -16.31 -21.26 -2.91
C ASN A 4 -15.29 -20.45 -2.09
N ILE A 5 -15.58 -19.18 -1.83
CA ILE A 5 -14.79 -18.36 -0.91
C ILE A 5 -15.59 -18.21 0.39
N THR A 6 -15.01 -18.68 1.49
CA THR A 6 -15.48 -18.34 2.83
C THR A 6 -14.53 -17.33 3.44
N PHE A 7 -15.08 -16.28 4.06
CA PHE A 7 -14.27 -15.27 4.72
C PHE A 7 -13.78 -15.84 6.05
N HIS A 8 -12.48 -16.08 6.17
CA HIS A 8 -11.90 -16.46 7.45
C HIS A 8 -11.68 -15.18 8.29
N PRO A 9 -12.32 -15.04 9.46
CA PRO A 9 -12.03 -13.90 10.33
C PRO A 9 -10.56 -13.94 10.73
N GLY A 10 -9.85 -12.83 10.50
CA GLY A 10 -8.48 -12.69 10.94
C GLY A 10 -8.40 -12.75 12.47
N SER A 11 -7.37 -13.40 13.01
CA SER A 11 -7.20 -13.60 14.46
C SER A 11 -6.98 -12.31 15.27
N VAL A 12 -6.74 -11.17 14.59
CA VAL A 12 -6.48 -9.87 15.21
C VAL A 12 -7.37 -8.82 14.55
N THR A 13 -8.10 -8.06 15.37
CA THR A 13 -8.96 -6.99 14.91
C THR A 13 -8.15 -5.78 14.41
N ALA A 14 -8.77 -4.92 13.61
CA ALA A 14 -8.11 -3.69 13.14
C ALA A 14 -7.72 -2.75 14.29
N SER A 15 -8.55 -2.68 15.35
CA SER A 15 -8.30 -1.84 16.53
C SER A 15 -7.12 -2.36 17.37
N GLU A 16 -7.06 -3.66 17.62
CA GLU A 16 -5.93 -4.30 18.33
C GLU A 16 -4.63 -4.07 17.58
N ARG A 17 -4.62 -4.30 16.25
CA ARG A 17 -3.44 -4.04 15.42
C ARG A 17 -2.99 -2.59 15.49
N ALA A 18 -3.92 -1.64 15.39
CA ALA A 18 -3.59 -0.22 15.44
C ALA A 18 -3.02 0.20 16.81
N THR A 19 -3.56 -0.38 17.89
CA THR A 19 -3.08 -0.14 19.26
C THR A 19 -1.67 -0.73 19.45
N LEU A 20 -1.44 -1.97 19.04
CA LEU A 20 -0.15 -2.65 19.16
C LEU A 20 0.96 -1.98 18.35
N LEU A 21 0.64 -1.44 17.16
CA LEU A 21 1.62 -0.76 16.31
C LEU A 21 1.75 0.75 16.61
N GLY A 22 0.88 1.32 17.46
CA GLY A 22 0.82 2.76 17.70
C GLY A 22 0.46 3.59 16.45
N GLN A 23 -0.15 2.98 15.44
CA GLN A 23 -0.52 3.66 14.19
C GLN A 23 -1.73 3.01 13.51
N LYS A 24 -2.51 3.80 12.78
CA LYS A 24 -3.62 3.32 11.95
C LYS A 24 -3.15 3.09 10.51
N GLY A 25 -3.54 1.95 9.93
CA GLY A 25 -3.32 1.70 8.50
C GLY A 25 -4.26 2.56 7.64
N ILE A 26 -3.72 3.20 6.62
CA ILE A 26 -4.47 3.97 5.62
C ILE A 26 -3.88 3.76 4.22
N THR A 27 -4.64 4.11 3.19
CA THR A 27 -4.15 4.16 1.81
C THR A 27 -4.16 5.59 1.32
N ILE A 28 -3.02 6.07 0.83
CA ILE A 28 -2.89 7.36 0.14
C ILE A 28 -2.84 7.08 -1.36
N TRP A 29 -3.92 7.36 -2.07
CA TRP A 29 -4.04 7.07 -3.50
C TRP A 29 -3.64 8.28 -4.34
N LEU A 30 -2.41 8.27 -4.87
CA LEU A 30 -1.94 9.31 -5.79
C LEU A 30 -2.39 8.99 -7.21
N THR A 31 -3.15 9.90 -7.82
CA THR A 31 -3.62 9.79 -9.21
C THR A 31 -3.26 11.05 -10.00
N GLY A 32 -3.06 10.90 -11.31
CA GLY A 32 -2.60 11.97 -12.18
C GLY A 32 -1.90 11.45 -13.43
N LEU A 33 -1.71 12.34 -14.41
CA LEU A 33 -1.07 12.04 -15.69
C LEU A 33 0.37 11.51 -15.53
N SER A 34 0.90 10.85 -16.56
CA SER A 34 2.34 10.54 -16.59
C SER A 34 3.15 11.83 -16.41
N ALA A 35 4.29 11.74 -15.72
CA ALA A 35 5.13 12.88 -15.34
C ALA A 35 4.49 13.94 -14.43
N SER A 36 3.28 13.74 -13.88
CA SER A 36 2.66 14.68 -12.92
C SER A 36 3.30 14.68 -11.51
N GLY A 37 4.41 13.96 -11.31
CA GLY A 37 5.15 13.93 -10.04
C GLY A 37 4.69 12.89 -9.00
N LYS A 38 3.79 11.97 -9.34
CA LYS A 38 3.26 10.95 -8.38
C LYS A 38 4.36 10.18 -7.66
N SER A 39 5.29 9.56 -8.39
CA SER A 39 6.36 8.75 -7.81
C SER A 39 7.36 9.60 -7.01
N THR A 40 7.62 10.83 -7.45
CA THR A 40 8.46 11.80 -6.73
C THR A 40 7.87 12.12 -5.36
N ILE A 41 6.57 12.46 -5.31
CA ILE A 41 5.86 12.74 -4.06
C ILE A 41 5.79 11.49 -3.18
N ALA A 42 5.47 10.33 -3.75
CA ALA A 42 5.35 9.07 -3.02
C ALA A 42 6.65 8.67 -2.32
N THR A 43 7.78 8.82 -3.01
CA THR A 43 9.11 8.50 -2.45
C THR A 43 9.48 9.44 -1.31
N ALA A 44 9.27 10.74 -1.49
CA ALA A 44 9.54 11.73 -0.45
C ALA A 44 8.62 11.53 0.78
N LEU A 45 7.35 11.21 0.55
CA LEU A 45 6.37 10.92 1.60
C LEU A 45 6.74 9.66 2.39
N GLU A 46 7.09 8.57 1.71
CA GLU A 46 7.55 7.32 2.34
C GLU A 46 8.78 7.58 3.22
N GLN A 47 9.80 8.27 2.68
CA GLN A 47 10.99 8.61 3.43
C GLN A 47 10.68 9.47 4.67
N HIS A 48 9.81 10.47 4.53
CA HIS A 48 9.41 11.34 5.64
C HIS A 48 8.68 10.55 6.74
N LEU A 49 7.72 9.69 6.38
CA LEU A 49 6.99 8.86 7.34
C LEU A 49 7.91 7.89 8.10
N LEU A 50 8.86 7.26 7.39
CA LEU A 50 9.83 6.36 8.02
C LEU A 50 10.76 7.09 9.00
N HIS A 51 11.17 8.33 8.69
CA HIS A 51 11.92 9.16 9.64
C HIS A 51 11.11 9.51 10.89
N LEU A 52 9.80 9.67 10.77
CA LEU A 52 8.86 9.86 11.88
C LEU A 52 8.48 8.55 12.60
N LYS A 53 9.10 7.41 12.25
CA LYS A 53 8.83 6.08 12.80
C LYS A 53 7.42 5.54 12.49
N HIS A 54 6.80 6.03 11.41
CA HIS A 54 5.60 5.42 10.86
C HIS A 54 5.95 4.38 9.81
N PHE A 55 5.31 3.21 9.86
CA PHE A 55 5.48 2.21 8.82
C PHE A 55 4.72 2.65 7.56
N ALA A 56 5.47 2.87 6.48
CA ALA A 56 4.96 3.23 5.18
C ALA A 56 5.54 2.29 4.12
N TYR A 57 4.78 2.06 3.06
CA TYR A 57 5.25 1.29 1.92
C TYR A 57 4.62 1.83 0.63
N ARG A 58 5.45 2.16 -0.35
CA ARG A 58 5.02 2.65 -1.66
C ARG A 58 4.70 1.48 -2.59
N LEU A 59 3.54 1.55 -3.24
CA LEU A 59 3.13 0.65 -4.33
C LEU A 59 3.09 1.48 -5.62
N ASP A 60 3.93 1.16 -6.60
CA ASP A 60 4.11 1.92 -7.84
C ASP A 60 4.34 0.97 -9.04
N GLY A 61 4.35 1.53 -10.26
CA GLY A 61 4.63 0.78 -11.49
C GLY A 61 5.93 -0.02 -11.40
N ASP A 62 6.99 0.56 -10.83
CA ASP A 62 8.30 -0.10 -10.79
C ASP A 62 8.32 -1.40 -9.96
N ASN A 63 7.62 -1.43 -8.81
CA ASN A 63 7.64 -2.58 -7.90
C ASN A 63 6.43 -3.53 -8.05
N ILE A 64 5.38 -3.11 -8.75
CA ILE A 64 4.21 -3.95 -9.01
C ILE A 64 4.21 -4.53 -10.43
N ARG A 65 4.65 -3.78 -11.44
CA ARG A 65 4.46 -4.13 -12.86
C ARG A 65 5.26 -5.35 -13.29
N PHE A 66 6.46 -5.55 -12.73
CA PHE A 66 7.29 -6.71 -13.07
C PHE A 66 7.07 -7.92 -12.15
N GLY A 67 6.26 -7.76 -11.10
CA GLY A 67 5.95 -8.82 -10.13
C GLY A 67 4.52 -9.28 -10.23
N LEU A 68 3.67 -8.75 -9.34
CA LEU A 68 2.27 -9.12 -9.24
C LEU A 68 1.47 -8.86 -10.53
N ASN A 69 1.79 -7.78 -11.24
CA ASN A 69 1.03 -7.33 -12.41
C ASN A 69 1.68 -7.67 -13.76
N LYS A 70 2.70 -8.54 -13.77
CA LYS A 70 3.46 -8.88 -14.98
C LYS A 70 2.60 -9.44 -16.12
N ASP A 71 1.50 -10.10 -15.77
CA ASP A 71 0.62 -10.80 -16.72
C ASP A 71 -0.52 -9.91 -17.25
N LEU A 72 -0.57 -8.63 -16.87
CA LEU A 72 -1.66 -7.71 -17.28
C LEU A 72 -1.52 -7.15 -18.70
N GLY A 73 -0.44 -7.46 -19.42
CA GLY A 73 -0.34 -7.23 -20.87
C GLY A 73 -0.26 -5.77 -21.33
N PHE A 74 -0.01 -4.83 -20.42
CA PHE A 74 0.26 -3.43 -20.72
C PHE A 74 1.60 -2.95 -20.20
#